data_AF-A0A7C6AYG0-F1
#
_entry.id   AF-A0A7C6AYG0-F1
#
_cell.length_a   1.000
_cell.length_b   1.000
_cell.length_c   1.000
_cell.angle_alpha   90.00
_cell.angle_beta   90.00
_cell.angle_gamma   90.00
#
_symmetry.space_group_name_H-M   'P 1'
#
loop_
_entity.id
_entity.type
_entity.pdbx_description
1 polymer ?
#
loop_
_entity_poly.entity_id
_entity_poly.type
_entity_poly.pdbx_seq_one_letter_code
_entity_poly.pdbx_strand_id
1 'polypeptide(L)' 'MKIGITYDLRSEYLADGYSEEETAEFDRDDTIEAIENALRAEGHQVERIGRIQNLVRKLASGQRWDLVF' A
#
# COMPACT_ATOMS: atom_id res chain seq x y z
N MET A 1 11.79 -7.50 10.25
CA MET A 1 11.15 -8.21 9.12
C MET A 1 11.04 -7.27 7.94
N LYS A 2 11.09 -7.79 6.72
CA LYS A 2 10.74 -7.07 5.50
C LYS A 2 9.22 -7.19 5.29
N ILE A 3 8.50 -6.08 5.41
CA ILE A 3 7.05 -6.00 5.34
C ILE A 3 6.64 -5.22 4.10
N GLY A 4 5.74 -5.80 3.30
CA GLY A 4 5.08 -5.12 2.19
C GLY A 4 3.73 -4.58 2.61
N ILE A 5 3.40 -3.35 2.23
CA ILE A 5 2.06 -2.77 2.44
C ILE A 5 1.37 -2.64 1.09
N THR A 6 0.24 -3.32 0.92
CA THR A 6 -0.71 -3.10 -0.16
C THR A 6 -1.82 -2.17 0.28
N TYR A 7 -2.31 -1.35 -0.64
CA TYR A 7 -3.32 -0.34 -0.37
C TYR A 7 -3.96 0.12 -1.68
N ASP A 8 -5.16 0.67 -1.56
CA ASP A 8 -5.90 1.26 -2.67
C ASP A 8 -6.12 2.73 -2.34
N LEU A 9 -5.24 3.61 -2.84
CA LEU A 9 -5.28 5.04 -2.50
C LEU A 9 -6.44 5.74 -3.15
N ARG A 10 -7.27 6.41 -2.34
CA ARG A 10 -8.35 7.30 -2.79
C ARG A 10 -7.86 8.31 -3.82
N SER A 11 -6.67 8.87 -3.63
CA SER A 11 -6.06 9.85 -4.54
C SER A 11 -5.81 9.29 -5.95
N GLU A 12 -5.42 8.02 -6.08
CA GLU A 12 -5.23 7.38 -7.38
C GLU A 12 -6.57 7.14 -8.09
N TYR A 13 -7.65 6.77 -7.37
CA TYR A 13 -8.97 6.59 -7.98
C TYR A 13 -9.62 7.93 -8.38
N LEU A 14 -9.43 8.98 -7.58
CA LEU A 14 -9.83 10.33 -7.97
C LEU A 14 -9.12 10.78 -9.24
N ALA A 15 -7.82 10.46 -9.39
CA ALA A 15 -7.06 10.73 -10.61
C ALA A 15 -7.55 9.90 -11.82
N ASP A 16 -8.03 8.68 -11.58
CA ASP A 16 -8.66 7.82 -12.59
C ASP A 16 -10.08 8.30 -13.00
N GLY A 17 -10.59 9.37 -12.37
CA GLY A 17 -11.85 10.04 -12.73
C GLY A 17 -13.07 9.64 -11.92
N TYR A 18 -12.88 8.88 -10.83
CA TYR A 18 -13.95 8.50 -9.92
C TYR A 18 -14.35 9.68 -9.01
N SER A 19 -15.58 9.68 -8.53
CA SER A 19 -16.09 10.72 -7.62
C SER A 19 -15.64 10.50 -6.17
N GLU A 20 -15.78 11.54 -5.35
CA GLU A 20 -15.50 11.46 -3.92
C GLU A 20 -16.35 10.43 -3.18
N GLU A 21 -17.58 10.21 -3.63
CA GLU A 21 -18.53 9.27 -3.02
C GLU A 21 -18.17 7.82 -3.38
N GLU A 22 -17.78 7.58 -4.64
CA GLU A 22 -17.31 6.27 -5.12
C GLU A 22 -15.98 5.83 -4.50
N THR A 23 -15.24 6.77 -3.89
CA THR A 23 -13.91 6.54 -3.34
C THR A 23 -13.84 6.65 -1.82
N ALA A 24 -14.98 6.77 -1.14
CA ALA A 24 -15.05 7.00 0.30
C ALA A 24 -14.50 5.82 1.14
N GLU A 25 -14.51 4.60 0.58
CA GLU A 25 -14.01 3.38 1.23
C GLU A 25 -12.51 3.15 1.03
N PHE A 26 -11.84 3.95 0.18
CA PHE A 26 -10.43 3.78 -0.17
C PHE A 26 -9.48 4.43 0.84
N ASP A 27 -8.24 3.94 0.84
CA ASP A 27 -7.20 4.36 1.78
C ASP A 27 -6.80 5.81 1.52
N ARG A 28 -6.55 6.54 2.60
CA ARG A 28 -5.94 7.86 2.54
C ARG A 28 -4.43 7.76 2.61
N ASP A 29 -3.75 8.67 1.91
CA ASP A 29 -2.28 8.74 1.91
C ASP A 29 -1.69 8.86 3.32
N ASP A 30 -2.35 9.62 4.22
CA ASP A 30 -1.93 9.81 5.60
C ASP A 30 -2.06 8.54 6.46
N THR A 31 -3.08 7.71 6.22
CA THR A 31 -3.22 6.39 6.86
C THR A 31 -2.05 5.48 6.49
N ILE A 32 -1.69 5.41 5.21
CA ILE A 32 -0.59 4.56 4.74
C ILE A 32 0.75 5.04 5.29
N GLU A 33 0.96 6.36 5.35
CA GLU A 33 2.14 6.96 5.97
C GLU A 33 2.23 6.65 7.46
N ALA A 34 1.12 6.75 8.20
CA ALA A 34 1.09 6.42 9.62
C ALA A 34 1.45 4.94 9.88
N ILE A 35 0.92 4.01 9.07
CA ILE A 35 1.23 2.57 9.18
C ILE A 35 2.72 2.31 8.88
N GLU A 36 3.25 2.89 7.80
CA GLU A 36 4.67 2.74 7.46
C GLU A 36 5.57 3.25 8.60
N ASN A 37 5.27 4.43 9.14
CA ASN A 37 6.03 5.02 10.22
C ASN A 37 5.98 4.18 11.50
N ALA A 38 4.81 3.65 11.85
CA ALA A 38 4.64 2.77 13.02
C ALA A 38 5.48 1.49 12.87
N LEU A 39 5.39 0.80 11.72
CA LEU A 39 6.16 -0.41 11.47
C LEU A 39 7.68 -0.16 11.44
N ARG A 40 8.11 0.98 10.90
CA ARG A 40 9.52 1.38 10.93
C ARG A 40 10.01 1.69 12.33
N ALA A 41 9.19 2.33 13.17
CA ALA A 41 9.52 2.61 14.57
C ALA A 41 9.75 1.32 15.36
N GLU A 42 9.04 0.24 15.03
CA GLU A 42 9.25 -1.11 15.58
C GLU A 42 10.43 -1.88 14.93
N GLY A 43 11.26 -1.19 14.13
CA GLY A 43 12.49 -1.74 13.55
C GLY A 43 12.27 -2.63 12.32
N HIS A 44 11.12 -2.53 11.66
CA HIS A 44 10.86 -3.28 10.42
C HIS A 44 11.30 -2.51 9.17
N GLN A 45 11.68 -3.26 8.13
CA GLN A 45 11.90 -2.71 6.80
C GLN A 45 10.57 -2.71 6.07
N VAL A 46 10.10 -1.54 5.65
CA VAL A 46 8.76 -1.39 5.06
C VAL A 46 8.88 -0.93 3.62
N GLU A 47 8.16 -1.62 2.73
CA GLU A 47 8.02 -1.30 1.31
C GLU A 47 6.55 -1.06 0.98
N ARG A 48 6.22 0.14 0.48
CA ARG A 48 4.91 0.44 -0.11
C ARG A 48 4.80 -0.24 -1.48
N ILE A 49 3.86 -1.16 -1.62
CA ILE A 49 3.64 -1.95 -2.85
C ILE A 49 2.55 -1.31 -3.72
N GLY A 50 1.54 -0.70 -3.10
CA GLY A 50 0.34 -0.19 -3.78
C GLY A 50 -0.68 -1.30 -4.06
N ARG A 51 -1.46 -1.16 -5.13
CA ARG A 51 -2.57 -2.07 -5.44
C ARG A 51 -2.11 -3.51 -5.74
N ILE A 52 -3.04 -4.45 -5.68
CA ILE A 52 -2.78 -5.89 -5.87
C ILE A 52 -2.02 -6.22 -7.17
N GLN A 53 -2.24 -5.48 -8.26
CA GLN A 53 -1.54 -5.69 -9.53
C GLN A 53 -0.03 -5.46 -9.39
N ASN A 54 0.39 -4.51 -8.56
CA ASN A 54 1.80 -4.25 -8.29
C ASN A 54 2.42 -5.40 -7.48
N LEU A 55 1.70 -5.90 -6.47
CA LEU A 55 2.12 -7.06 -5.69
C LEU A 55 2.34 -8.27 -6.60
N VAL A 56 1.37 -8.59 -7.46
CA VAL A 56 1.45 -9.73 -8.38
C VAL A 56 2.67 -9.60 -9.31
N ARG A 57 2.90 -8.43 -9.91
CA ARG A 57 4.07 -8.21 -10.78
C ARG A 57 5.39 -8.43 -10.05
N LYS A 58 5.51 -7.92 -8.82
CA LYS A 58 6.73 -8.05 -8.02
C LYS A 58 6.96 -9.48 -7.52
N LEU A 59 5.90 -10.18 -7.10
CA LEU A 59 5.99 -11.60 -6.73
C LEU A 59 6.42 -12.46 -7.92
N ALA A 60 5.87 -12.19 -9.11
CA ALA A 60 6.23 -12.85 -10.36
C ALA A 60 7.69 -12.58 -10.75
N SER A 61 8.24 -11.40 -10.43
CA SER A 61 9.65 -11.08 -10.63
C SER A 61 10.58 -11.62 -9.54
N GLY A 62 10.07 -12.44 -8.61
CA GLY A 62 10.86 -13.07 -7.56
C GLY A 62 11.05 -12.23 -6.29
N GLN A 63 10.45 -11.04 -6.17
CA GLN A 63 10.51 -10.30 -4.90
C GLN A 63 9.75 -11.05 -3.80
N ARG A 64 10.27 -10.96 -2.58
CA ARG A 64 9.71 -11.59 -1.39
C ARG A 64 9.71 -10.62 -0.22
N TRP A 65 8.80 -10.89 0.72
CA TRP A 65 8.64 -10.23 2.01
C TRP A 65 8.36 -11.31 3.06
N ASP A 66 8.68 -11.01 4.31
CA ASP A 66 8.34 -11.89 5.44
C ASP A 66 6.83 -11.83 5.75
N LEU A 67 6.21 -10.68 5.47
CA LEU A 67 4.78 -10.42 5.62
C LEU A 67 4.32 -9.43 4.55
N VAL A 68 3.11 -9.62 4.02
CA VAL A 68 2.39 -8.61 3.22
C VAL A 68 1.06 -8.35 3.91
N PHE A 69 0.76 -7.07 4.15
CA PHE A 69 -0.47 -6.58 4.76
C PHE A 69 -1.21 -5.68 3.76
#